data_AF-A0A2E7RMQ4-F1
#
_entry.id   AF-A0A2E7RMQ4-F1
#
_cell.length_a   1.000
_cell.length_b   1.000
_cell.length_c   1.000
_cell.angle_alpha   90.00
_cell.angle_beta   90.00
_cell.angle_gamma   90.00
#
_symmetry.space_group_name_H-M   'P 1'
#
loop_
_entity.id
_entity.type
_entity.pdbx_description
1 polymer ?
#
loop_
_entity_poly.entity_id
_entity_poly.type
_entity_poly.pdbx_seq_one_letter_code
_entity_poly.pdbx_strand_id
1 'polypeptide(L)' 'MSWKNKVIYQIYPRSFMDSNGNGKGDLNGIQKKIDYIKHLGVDYVWISPFFKSPQKDFGYDV' A
#
# COMPACT_ATOMS: atom_id res chain seq x y z
N MET A 1 -4.99 11.83 -19.63
CA MET A 1 -3.94 10.81 -19.35
C MET A 1 -4.52 9.42 -19.59
N SER A 2 -3.78 8.53 -20.25
CA SER A 2 -4.21 7.15 -20.56
C SER A 2 -3.44 6.15 -19.69
N TRP A 3 -4.12 5.08 -19.24
CA TRP A 3 -3.55 4.03 -18.39
C TRP A 3 -2.70 3.01 -19.15
N LYS A 4 -2.81 2.94 -20.48
CA LYS A 4 -2.26 1.84 -21.29
C LYS A 4 -0.74 1.68 -21.24
N ASN A 5 0.01 2.71 -20.88
CA ASN A 5 1.49 2.73 -20.83
C ASN A 5 2.01 3.22 -19.47
N LYS A 6 1.39 2.79 -18.37
CA LYS A 6 1.66 3.29 -17.03
C LYS A 6 2.07 2.17 -16.09
N VAL A 7 2.98 2.46 -15.16
CA VAL A 7 3.46 1.49 -14.16
C VAL A 7 2.63 1.64 -12.90
N ILE A 8 2.01 0.54 -12.47
CA ILE A 8 1.26 0.47 -11.22
C ILE A 8 2.10 -0.30 -10.20
N TYR A 9 2.31 0.30 -9.03
CA TYR A 9 2.93 -0.37 -7.90
C TYR A 9 1.88 -0.77 -6.89
N GLN A 10 1.62 -2.07 -6.78
CA GLN A 10 0.66 -2.61 -5.84
C GLN A 10 1.33 -2.84 -4.48
N ILE A 11 0.80 -2.18 -3.44
CA ILE A 11 1.27 -2.28 -2.06
C ILE A 11 0.29 -3.12 -1.25
N TYR A 12 0.82 -4.12 -0.55
CA TYR A 12 0.11 -4.81 0.52
C TYR A 12 0.43 -4.13 1.86
N PRO A 13 -0.50 -3.34 2.46
CA PRO A 13 -0.18 -2.42 3.56
C PRO A 13 0.47 -3.09 4.76
N ARG A 14 -0.09 -4.22 5.18
CA ARG A 14 0.29 -4.94 6.40
C ARG A 14 1.74 -5.43 6.40
N SER A 15 2.36 -5.54 5.23
CA SER A 15 3.74 -6.03 5.09
C SER A 15 4.72 -5.02 4.52
N PHE A 16 4.28 -3.78 4.23
CA PHE A 16 5.12 -2.80 3.56
C PHE A 16 6.05 -2.05 4.53
N MET A 17 5.50 -1.36 5.51
CA MET A 17 6.27 -0.68 6.55
C MET A 17 5.41 -0.46 7.80
N ASP A 18 5.86 -1.00 8.93
CA ASP A 18 5.35 -0.69 10.26
C ASP A 18 5.97 0.63 10.75
N SER A 19 5.14 1.62 11.05
CA SER A 19 5.59 2.94 11.46
C SER A 19 5.47 3.21 12.97
N ASN A 20 4.83 2.31 13.71
CA ASN A 20 4.52 2.45 15.14
C ASN A 20 5.00 1.27 16.02
N GLY A 21 5.59 0.23 15.43
CA GLY A 21 6.24 -0.87 16.14
C GLY A 21 5.29 -1.99 16.61
N ASN A 22 4.09 -2.07 16.06
CA ASN A 22 3.10 -3.10 16.45
C ASN A 22 3.20 -4.41 15.64
N GLY A 23 4.17 -4.52 14.72
CA GLY A 23 4.41 -5.68 13.88
C GLY A 23 3.53 -5.76 12.62
N LYS A 24 2.73 -4.72 12.32
CA LYS A 24 1.91 -4.63 11.11
C LYS A 24 2.16 -3.31 10.40
N GLY A 25 2.33 -3.38 9.08
CA GLY A 25 2.44 -2.20 8.27
C GLY A 25 1.15 -1.36 8.27
N ASP A 26 1.32 -0.05 8.12
CA ASP A 26 0.26 0.94 8.24
C ASP A 26 0.39 2.07 7.20
N LEU A 27 -0.66 2.89 7.07
CA LEU A 27 -0.71 3.96 6.06
C LEU A 27 0.35 5.05 6.29
N ASN A 28 0.71 5.34 7.54
CA ASN A 28 1.79 6.29 7.83
C ASN A 28 3.15 5.71 7.41
N GLY A 29 3.32 4.39 7.49
CA GLY A 29 4.48 3.69 6.94
C GLY A 29 4.57 3.84 5.41
N ILE A 30 3.45 3.71 4.70
CA ILE A 30 3.40 3.99 3.26
C ILE A 30 3.80 5.44 2.97
N GLN A 31 3.24 6.40 3.72
CA GLN A 31 3.57 7.82 3.57
C GLN A 31 5.06 8.12 3.80
N LYS A 32 5.69 7.51 4.82
CA LYS A 32 7.13 7.65 5.10
C LYS A 32 8.04 7.14 3.98
N LYS A 33 7.51 6.32 3.04
CA LYS A 33 8.25 5.78 1.89
C LYS A 33 7.84 6.42 0.57
N ILE A 34 7.13 7.55 0.59
CA ILE A 34 6.66 8.19 -0.65
C ILE A 34 7.81 8.61 -1.57
N ASP A 35 8.94 9.03 -1.02
CA ASP A 35 10.14 9.38 -1.80
C ASP A 35 10.76 8.14 -2.47
N TYR A 36 10.76 6.99 -1.81
CA TYR A 36 11.16 5.72 -2.40
C TYR A 36 10.24 5.33 -3.55
N ILE A 37 8.92 5.40 -3.33
CA ILE A 37 7.92 5.08 -4.36
C ILE A 37 8.08 6.01 -5.57
N LYS A 38 8.30 7.31 -5.34
CA LYS A 38 8.58 8.29 -6.38
C LYS A 38 9.87 7.98 -7.14
N HIS A 39 10.93 7.59 -6.43
CA HIS A 39 12.22 7.24 -7.03
C HIS A 39 12.12 6.02 -7.97
N LEU A 40 11.22 5.07 -7.70
CA LEU A 40 10.94 3.95 -8.61
C LEU A 40 10.33 4.38 -9.95
N GLY A 41 9.82 5.63 -10.08
CA GLY A 41 9.22 6.13 -11.31
C GLY A 41 7.84 5.55 -11.62
N VAL A 42 7.10 5.12 -10.58
CA VAL A 42 5.76 4.55 -10.75
C VAL A 42 4.74 5.65 -10.99
N ASP A 43 3.73 5.38 -11.82
CA ASP A 43 2.70 6.36 -12.15
C ASP A 43 1.52 6.32 -11.17
N TYR A 44 1.20 5.12 -10.68
CA TYR A 44 0.08 4.89 -9.76
C TYR A 44 0.48 3.95 -8.63
N VAL A 45 -0.10 4.20 -7.46
CA VAL A 45 -0.03 3.30 -6.31
C VAL A 45 -1.39 2.65 -6.14
N TRP A 46 -1.43 1.32 -6.17
CA TRP A 46 -2.62 0.55 -5.81
C TRP A 46 -2.39 -0.06 -4.43
N ILE A 47 -3.26 0.25 -3.48
CA ILE A 47 -3.19 -0.29 -2.13
C ILE A 47 -4.23 -1.40 -1.97
N SER A 48 -3.80 -2.60 -1.56
CA SER A 48 -4.72 -3.69 -1.15
C SER A 48 -5.64 -3.23 0.00
N PRO A 49 -6.78 -3.91 0.26
CA PRO A 49 -7.80 -3.41 1.17
C PRO A 49 -7.29 -2.96 2.55
N PHE A 50 -7.80 -1.82 3.03
CA PHE A 50 -7.45 -1.20 4.30
C PHE A 50 -8.67 -0.72 5.11
N PHE A 51 -9.87 -1.18 4.72
CA PHE A 51 -11.10 -0.94 5.48
C PHE A 51 -11.19 -1.83 6.73
N LYS A 52 -12.13 -1.52 7.62
CA LYS A 52 -12.47 -2.41 8.74
C LYS A 52 -12.98 -3.73 8.19
N SER A 53 -12.46 -4.84 8.70
CA SER A 53 -12.73 -6.20 8.23
C SER A 53 -12.47 -7.19 9.38
N PRO A 54 -13.15 -8.35 9.44
CA PRO A 54 -12.84 -9.43 10.38
C PRO A 54 -11.47 -10.08 10.14
N GLN A 55 -10.82 -9.79 9.00
CA GLN A 55 -9.48 -10.26 8.63
C GLN A 55 -9.39 -11.78 8.42
N LYS A 56 -10.49 -12.45 8.04
CA LYS A 56 -10.48 -13.86 7.62
C LYS A 56 -9.86 -14.03 6.24
N ASP A 57 -9.93 -12.99 5.40
CA ASP A 57 -9.27 -12.91 4.10
C ASP A 57 -8.51 -11.58 3.96
N PHE A 58 -7.81 -11.21 5.04
CA PHE A 58 -6.87 -10.07 5.07
C PHE A 58 -7.40 -8.74 4.49
N GLY A 59 -8.68 -8.44 4.71
CA GLY A 59 -9.29 -7.17 4.32
C GLY A 59 -10.21 -7.26 3.11
N TYR A 60 -10.26 -8.39 2.39
CA TYR A 60 -11.25 -8.63 1.33
C TYR A 60 -12.61 -9.08 1.89
N ASP A 61 -12.65 -9.57 3.12
CA ASP A 61 -13.87 -9.84 3.88
C ASP A 61 -14.31 -8.59 4.64
N VAL A 62 -15.17 -7.77 4.06
CA VAL A 62 -15.73 -6.56 4.71
C VAL A 62 -17.11 -6.85 5.30
#